data_AF-A0A534MW29-F1
#
_entry.id   AF-A0A534MW29-F1
#
_cell.length_a   1.000
_cell.length_b   1.000
_cell.length_c   1.000
_cell.angle_alpha   90.00
_cell.angle_beta   90.00
_cell.angle_gamma   90.00
#
_symmetry.space_group_name_H-M   'P 1'
#
loop_
_entity.id
_entity.type
_entity.pdbx_description
1 polymer ?
#
loop_
_entity_poly.entity_id
_entity_poly.type
_entity_poly.pdbx_seq_one_letter_code
_entity_poly.pdbx_strand_id
1 'polypeptide(L)'
;MGCKVPIQQAGMGDVSSPRLAAAVADAGALGMVGLTNAPLSYVEESLDEMRKMTSGVFGANFLIPGLVDDATGKVDPEFAGVVEAAASRARVVDFFYGDPDPALVDAVHAGGALVSWQVGSRDEA
;
A
#
# COMPACT_ATOMS: atom_id res chain seq x y z
N MET A 1 2.90 14.05 -2.07
CA MET A 1 3.51 13.04 -1.16
C MET A 1 3.86 13.59 0.21
N GLY A 2 4.49 14.77 0.33
CA GLY A 2 4.91 15.32 1.64
C GLY A 2 6.31 14.84 2.08
N CYS A 3 7.01 14.10 1.22
CA CYS A 3 8.41 13.72 1.40
C CYS A 3 9.35 14.91 1.15
N LYS A 4 10.57 14.85 1.70
CA LYS A 4 11.65 15.82 1.48
C LYS A 4 12.42 15.57 0.19
N VAL A 5 12.52 14.30 -0.24
CA VAL A 5 13.23 13.89 -1.45
C VAL A 5 12.33 13.01 -2.34
N PRO A 6 12.53 13.05 -3.67
CA PRO A 6 11.69 12.30 -4.62
C PRO A 6 12.18 10.85 -4.77
N ILE A 7 12.29 10.13 -3.66
CA ILE A 7 12.72 8.74 -3.62
C ILE A 7 11.62 7.91 -2.97
N GLN A 8 11.22 6.83 -3.63
CA GLN A 8 10.34 5.79 -3.09
C GLN A 8 11.14 4.50 -2.99
N GLN A 9 11.21 3.93 -1.79
CA GLN A 9 11.72 2.57 -1.64
C GLN A 9 10.63 1.59 -2.11
N ALA A 10 10.97 0.66 -3.00
CA ALA A 10 10.01 -0.27 -3.60
C ALA A 10 9.43 -1.25 -2.56
N GLY A 11 8.14 -1.54 -2.63
CA GLY A 11 7.54 -2.64 -1.86
C GLY A 11 8.07 -4.00 -2.35
N MET A 12 8.71 -4.76 -1.46
CA MET A 12 9.39 -6.02 -1.77
C MET A 12 8.93 -7.15 -0.85
N GLY A 13 7.61 -7.27 -0.62
CA GLY A 13 7.04 -8.26 0.30
C GLY A 13 7.73 -8.25 1.67
N ASP A 14 8.12 -9.43 2.17
CA ASP A 14 8.75 -9.63 3.48
C ASP A 14 10.08 -8.88 3.68
N VAL A 15 10.74 -8.45 2.59
CA VAL A 15 11.98 -7.64 2.70
C VAL A 15 11.65 -6.22 3.17
N SER A 16 10.48 -5.70 2.80
CA SER A 16 10.01 -4.35 3.12
C SER A 16 9.29 -4.27 4.46
N SER A 17 10.01 -4.65 5.52
CA SER A 17 9.50 -4.59 6.90
C SER A 17 9.14 -3.16 7.34
N PRO A 18 8.25 -3.00 8.36
CA PRO A 18 7.96 -1.70 8.96
C PRO A 18 9.22 -0.93 9.37
N ARG A 19 10.19 -1.61 9.98
CA ARG A 19 11.44 -0.96 10.40
C ARG A 19 12.24 -0.38 9.24
N LEU A 20 12.29 -1.08 8.10
CA LEU A 20 12.96 -0.57 6.90
C LEU A 20 12.22 0.64 6.34
N ALA A 21 10.90 0.55 6.20
CA ALA A 21 10.07 1.64 5.70
C ALA A 21 10.18 2.89 6.59
N ALA A 22 10.20 2.72 7.92
CA ALA A 22 10.34 3.81 8.87
C ALA A 22 11.70 4.53 8.73
N ALA A 23 12.79 3.77 8.59
CA ALA A 23 14.11 4.35 8.36
C ALA A 23 14.19 5.16 7.06
N VAL A 24 13.54 4.70 5.99
CA VAL A 24 13.44 5.44 4.71
C VAL A 24 12.59 6.70 4.88
N ALA A 25 11.47 6.61 5.60
CA ALA A 25 10.59 7.74 5.88
C ALA A 25 11.29 8.83 6.72
N ASP A 26 12.06 8.45 7.74
CA ASP A 26 12.86 9.36 8.58
C ASP A 26 13.99 10.04 7.80
N ALA A 27 14.58 9.33 6.83
CA ALA A 27 15.52 9.90 5.86
C ALA A 27 14.85 10.91 4.89
N GLY A 28 13.52 11.05 4.94
CA GLY A 28 12.76 12.03 4.18
C GLY A 28 12.26 11.54 2.83
N ALA A 29 12.41 10.25 2.52
CA ALA A 29 11.87 9.59 1.34
C ALA A 29 10.47 9.00 1.64
N LEU A 30 9.87 8.30 0.68
CA LEU A 30 8.68 7.47 0.89
C LEU A 30 9.11 6.04 1.22
N GLY A 31 8.86 5.62 2.46
CA GLY A 31 9.02 4.22 2.87
C GLY A 31 7.80 3.39 2.52
N MET A 32 7.98 2.15 2.05
CA MET A 32 6.87 1.28 1.68
C MET A 32 6.91 -0.01 2.51
N VAL A 33 5.79 -0.36 3.15
CA VAL A 33 5.63 -1.65 3.83
C VAL A 33 5.05 -2.64 2.85
N GLY A 34 5.69 -3.81 2.68
CA GLY A 34 5.14 -4.90 1.88
C GLY A 34 4.11 -5.68 2.68
N LEU A 35 2.88 -5.78 2.18
CA LEU A 35 1.74 -6.40 2.88
C LEU A 35 1.00 -7.41 1.99
N THR A 36 1.73 -8.04 1.08
CA THR A 36 1.21 -9.09 0.20
C THR A 36 0.55 -10.20 1.02
N ASN A 37 -0.72 -10.49 0.75
CA ASN A 37 -1.51 -11.55 1.40
C ASN A 37 -1.55 -11.45 2.94
N ALA A 38 -1.30 -10.26 3.50
CA ALA A 38 -1.35 -10.06 4.93
C ALA A 38 -2.81 -10.03 5.42
N PRO A 39 -3.13 -10.71 6.54
CA PRO A 39 -4.45 -10.61 7.14
C PRO A 39 -4.69 -9.21 7.71
N LEU A 40 -5.96 -8.80 7.79
CA LEU A 40 -6.37 -7.47 8.28
C LEU A 40 -5.67 -7.06 9.58
N SER A 41 -5.68 -7.92 10.59
CA SER A 41 -5.07 -7.62 11.90
C SER A 41 -3.58 -7.29 11.78
N TYR A 42 -2.85 -7.98 10.90
CA TYR A 42 -1.43 -7.73 10.68
C TYR A 42 -1.18 -6.41 9.96
N VAL A 43 -2.05 -6.05 9.01
CA VAL A 43 -1.99 -4.76 8.31
C VAL A 43 -2.23 -3.61 9.27
N GLU A 44 -3.23 -3.72 10.14
CA GLU A 44 -3.50 -2.71 11.17
C GLU A 44 -2.33 -2.56 12.12
N GLU A 45 -1.83 -3.67 12.69
CA GLU A 45 -0.69 -3.68 13.61
C GLU A 45 0.56 -3.05 12.97
N SER A 46 0.92 -3.51 11.77
CA SER A 46 2.13 -3.05 11.06
C SER A 46 2.10 -1.55 10.78
N LEU A 47 0.95 -1.02 10.33
CA LEU A 47 0.83 0.39 9.99
C LEU A 47 0.62 1.28 11.22
N ASP A 48 0.02 0.78 12.29
CA ASP A 48 -0.04 1.48 13.58
C ASP A 48 1.34 1.54 14.24
N GLU A 49 2.16 0.49 14.10
CA GLU A 49 3.57 0.51 14.49
C GLU A 49 4.37 1.54 13.70
N MET A 50 4.17 1.61 12.37
CA MET A 50 4.80 2.64 11.54
C MET A 50 4.54 4.05 12.06
N ARG A 51 3.29 4.36 12.41
CA ARG A 51 2.90 5.67 12.99
C ARG A 51 3.58 5.98 14.32
N LYS A 52 3.98 4.94 15.08
CA LYS A 52 4.73 5.10 16.33
C LYS A 52 6.23 5.26 16.08
N MET A 53 6.76 4.62 15.04
CA MET A 53 8.19 4.61 14.74
C MET A 53 8.68 5.87 14.03
N THR A 54 7.85 6.49 13.18
CA THR A 54 8.26 7.61 12.34
C THR A 54 7.18 8.70 12.24
N SER A 55 7.64 9.94 12.04
CA SER A 55 6.79 11.07 11.63
C SER A 55 6.89 11.39 10.13
N GLY A 56 7.68 10.58 9.40
CA GLY A 56 7.85 10.66 7.96
C GLY A 56 6.68 10.05 7.18
N VAL A 57 6.80 10.07 5.86
CA VAL A 57 5.76 9.59 4.96
C VAL A 57 5.99 8.13 4.60
N PHE A 58 4.97 7.30 4.76
CA PHE A 58 5.02 5.90 4.37
C PHE A 58 3.76 5.46 3.62
N GLY A 59 3.89 4.37 2.87
CA GLY A 59 2.84 3.71 2.12
C GLY A 59 2.74 2.21 2.42
N ALA A 60 1.68 1.60 1.92
CA ALA A 60 1.43 0.17 1.93
C ALA A 60 1.44 -0.37 0.50
N ASN A 61 2.08 -1.51 0.27
CA ASN A 61 2.16 -2.16 -1.04
C ASN A 61 1.48 -3.55 -1.00
N PHE A 62 0.66 -3.82 -2.02
CA PHE A 62 -0.12 -5.06 -2.16
C PHE A 62 -0.03 -5.63 -3.57
N LEU A 63 -0.26 -6.94 -3.69
CA LEU A 63 -0.46 -7.61 -4.97
C LEU A 63 -1.96 -7.84 -5.21
N ILE A 64 -2.42 -7.54 -6.43
CA ILE A 64 -3.83 -7.68 -6.81
C ILE A 64 -4.32 -9.14 -6.81
N PRO A 65 -3.54 -10.15 -7.27
CA PRO A 65 -3.98 -11.55 -7.24
C PRO A 65 -4.28 -12.11 -5.84
N GLY A 66 -3.99 -11.36 -4.77
CA GLY A 66 -4.38 -11.68 -3.39
C GLY A 66 -5.46 -10.76 -2.80
N LEU A 67 -5.99 -9.82 -3.58
CA LEU A 67 -7.02 -8.85 -3.17
C LEU A 67 -8.31 -9.00 -3.96
N VAL A 68 -8.23 -9.51 -5.19
CA VAL A 68 -9.38 -9.72 -6.06
C VAL A 68 -9.57 -11.20 -6.35
N ASP A 69 -10.81 -11.63 -6.48
CA ASP A 69 -11.15 -12.96 -6.94
C ASP A 69 -10.89 -13.05 -8.45
N ASP A 70 -9.96 -13.93 -8.86
CA ASP A 70 -9.54 -14.09 -10.26
C ASP A 70 -10.69 -14.50 -11.21
N ALA A 71 -11.75 -15.15 -10.69
CA ALA A 71 -12.87 -15.61 -11.50
C ALA A 71 -13.89 -14.49 -11.78
N THR A 72 -14.02 -13.53 -10.86
CA THR A 72 -15.02 -12.47 -10.91
C THR A 72 -14.42 -11.09 -11.19
N GLY A 73 -13.11 -10.93 -11.00
CA GLY A 73 -12.38 -9.67 -11.11
C GLY A 73 -12.79 -8.64 -10.05
N LYS A 74 -13.40 -9.07 -8.94
CA LYS A 74 -13.88 -8.19 -7.88
C LYS A 74 -13.02 -8.32 -6.64
N VAL A 75 -12.89 -7.22 -5.90
CA VAL A 75 -12.30 -7.23 -4.56
C VAL A 75 -12.96 -8.30 -3.71
N ASP A 76 -12.14 -9.19 -3.16
CA ASP A 76 -12.58 -10.21 -2.24
C ASP A 76 -13.12 -9.54 -0.96
N PRO A 77 -14.34 -9.88 -0.50
CA PRO A 77 -14.93 -9.31 0.71
C PRO A 77 -14.05 -9.38 1.96
N GLU A 78 -13.19 -10.40 2.08
CA GLU A 78 -12.23 -10.53 3.20
C GLU A 78 -11.14 -9.44 3.14
N PHE A 79 -10.78 -9.01 1.93
CA PHE A 79 -9.71 -8.04 1.68
C PHE A 79 -10.18 -6.60 1.53
N ALA A 80 -11.49 -6.35 1.40
CA ALA A 80 -12.04 -4.99 1.42
C ALA A 80 -11.59 -4.20 2.68
N GLY A 81 -11.69 -4.84 3.85
CA GLY A 81 -11.25 -4.24 5.12
C GLY A 81 -9.74 -3.99 5.17
N VAL A 82 -8.93 -4.80 4.48
CA VAL A 82 -7.46 -4.62 4.40
C VAL A 82 -7.12 -3.31 3.69
N VAL A 83 -7.77 -3.05 2.55
CA VAL A 83 -7.54 -1.83 1.77
C VAL A 83 -7.98 -0.59 2.55
N GLU A 84 -9.15 -0.64 3.20
CA GLU A 84 -9.64 0.45 4.06
C GLU A 84 -8.71 0.72 5.25
N ALA A 85 -8.23 -0.35 5.90
CA ALA A 85 -7.29 -0.25 7.01
C ALA A 85 -5.97 0.40 6.58
N ALA A 86 -5.45 0.03 5.41
CA ALA A 86 -4.25 0.64 4.85
C ALA A 86 -4.48 2.11 4.46
N ALA A 87 -5.58 2.41 3.78
CA ALA A 87 -5.90 3.75 3.29
C ALA A 87 -6.07 4.76 4.43
N SER A 88 -6.69 4.36 5.53
CA SER A 88 -6.83 5.20 6.73
C SER A 88 -5.53 5.35 7.53
N ARG A 89 -4.49 4.55 7.24
CA ARG A 89 -3.25 4.49 8.02
C ARG A 89 -2.03 5.07 7.33
N ALA A 90 -1.90 4.83 6.03
CA ALA A 90 -0.75 5.19 5.22
C ALA A 90 -1.07 6.35 4.27
N ARG A 91 -0.03 7.03 3.75
CA ARG A 91 -0.23 8.13 2.80
C ARG A 91 -0.55 7.62 1.39
N VAL A 92 -0.05 6.42 1.07
CA VAL A 92 -0.12 5.80 -0.26
C VAL A 92 -0.52 4.35 -0.11
N VAL A 93 -1.43 3.89 -0.95
CA VAL A 93 -1.68 2.47 -1.19
C VAL A 93 -1.25 2.16 -2.63
N ASP A 94 -0.31 1.24 -2.78
CA ASP A 94 0.36 0.91 -4.03
C ASP A 94 0.03 -0.53 -4.44
N PHE A 95 -0.46 -0.72 -5.66
CA PHE A 95 -0.90 -2.02 -6.18
C PHE A 95 -0.02 -2.53 -7.31
N PHE A 96 0.16 -3.85 -7.38
CA PHE A 96 0.94 -4.51 -8.42
C PHE A 96 0.29 -5.81 -8.94
N TYR A 97 0.66 -6.18 -10.17
CA TYR A 97 0.20 -7.37 -10.92
C TYR A 97 -1.31 -7.44 -11.21
N GLY A 98 -1.86 -6.37 -11.79
CA GLY A 98 -3.24 -6.35 -12.28
C GLY A 98 -3.62 -4.97 -12.79
N ASP A 99 -4.79 -4.87 -13.41
CA ASP A 99 -5.29 -3.61 -13.96
C ASP A 99 -5.91 -2.71 -12.87
N PRO A 100 -5.84 -1.37 -13.01
CA PRO A 100 -6.55 -0.45 -12.14
C PRO A 100 -8.04 -0.76 -11.99
N ASP A 101 -8.48 -1.03 -10.76
CA ASP A 101 -9.89 -1.25 -10.41
C ASP A 101 -10.49 0.04 -9.80
N PRO A 102 -11.53 0.65 -10.41
CA PRO A 102 -12.21 1.82 -9.86
C PRO A 102 -12.71 1.64 -8.42
N ALA A 103 -13.15 0.44 -8.03
CA ALA A 103 -13.62 0.19 -6.68
C ALA A 103 -12.48 0.27 -5.64
N LEU A 104 -11.28 -0.22 -5.99
CA LEU A 104 -10.09 -0.08 -5.15
C LEU A 104 -9.64 1.39 -5.08
N VAL A 105 -9.68 2.11 -6.21
CA VAL A 105 -9.38 3.54 -6.25
C VAL A 105 -10.30 4.33 -5.32
N ASP A 106 -11.61 4.09 -5.41
CA ASP A 106 -12.61 4.77 -4.58
C ASP A 106 -12.44 4.43 -3.10
N ALA A 107 -12.18 3.16 -2.76
CA ALA A 107 -11.93 2.73 -1.39
C ALA A 107 -10.68 3.40 -0.78
N VAL A 108 -9.59 3.49 -1.54
CA VAL A 108 -8.35 4.16 -1.10
C VAL A 108 -8.59 5.65 -0.87
N HIS A 109 -9.29 6.32 -1.79
CA HIS A 109 -9.60 7.74 -1.65
C HIS A 109 -10.57 8.02 -0.50
N ALA A 110 -11.55 7.14 -0.27
CA ALA A 110 -12.46 7.25 0.88
C ALA A 110 -11.71 7.21 2.23
N GLY A 111 -10.60 6.47 2.29
CA GLY A 111 -9.68 6.46 3.44
C GLY A 111 -8.74 7.67 3.55
N GLY A 112 -8.68 8.52 2.52
CA GLY A 112 -7.82 9.73 2.48
C GLY A 112 -6.39 9.50 1.98
N ALA A 113 -6.07 8.28 1.54
CA ALA A 113 -4.78 7.95 0.94
C ALA A 113 -4.73 8.29 -0.55
N LEU A 114 -3.52 8.36 -1.10
CA LEU A 114 -3.30 8.36 -2.55
C LEU A 114 -3.21 6.92 -3.04
N VAL A 115 -3.75 6.64 -4.22
CA VAL A 115 -3.57 5.35 -4.90
C VAL A 115 -2.41 5.43 -5.90
N SER A 116 -1.63 4.35 -6.01
CA SER A 116 -0.57 4.17 -6.99
C SER A 116 -0.67 2.78 -7.61
N TRP A 117 -0.24 2.67 -8.86
CA TRP A 117 -0.28 1.43 -9.64
C TRP A 117 1.02 1.27 -10.43
N GLN A 118 1.59 0.08 -10.39
CA GLN A 118 2.71 -0.23 -11.25
C GLN A 118 2.21 -0.71 -12.61
N VAL A 119 2.77 -0.13 -13.67
CA VAL A 119 2.48 -0.43 -15.07
C VAL A 119 3.75 -0.93 -15.75
N GLY A 120 3.63 -1.98 -16.57
CA GLY A 120 4.72 -2.60 -17.32
C GLY A 120 4.79 -2.15 -18.78
N SER A 121 3.77 -1.45 -19.27
CA SER A 121 3.69 -0.99 -20.65
C SER A 121 3.02 0.38 -20.76
N ARG A 122 3.12 1.02 -21.94
CA ARG A 122 2.42 2.28 -22.22
C ARG A 122 0.91 2.08 -22.29
N ASP A 123 0.46 0.92 -22.76
CA ASP A 123 -0.97 0.66 -22.93
C ASP A 123 -1.66 0.42 -21.58
N GLU A 124 -0.90 0.03 -20.55
CA GLU A 124 -1.34 -0.05 -19.14
C GLU A 124 -1.37 1.32 -18.41
N ALA A 125 -0.75 2.37 -18.96
CA ALA A 125 -0.55 3.67 -18.31
C ALA A 125 -1.57 4.73 -18.75
#